data_AF-A0A0Q9YKV5-F1
#
_entry.id   AF-A0A0Q9YKV5-F1
#
_cell.length_a   1.000
_cell.length_b   1.000
_cell.length_c   1.000
_cell.angle_alpha   90.00
_cell.angle_beta   90.00
_cell.angle_gamma   90.00
#
_symmetry.space_group_name_H-M   'P 1'
#
loop_
_entity.id
_entity.type
_entity.pdbx_description
1 polymer ?
#
loop_
_entity_poly.entity_id
_entity_poly.type
_entity_poly.pdbx_seq_one_letter_code
_entity_poly.pdbx_strand_id
1 'polypeptide(L)'
;MANNEIMQIGWEEWVALPELGLPAIKAKVDTGAKTSALHAFMVEKIIEEGDVKVHFGIHPIPERPEVEVYCKAHLVAEREITSSNGQTELRYVIRTIAKFGKKKWPIEITLTDRETMAYRMLIGRSAMEGKLSVNPEHSFMLGALCPSGYDDIVPKRKKRKMKICILSRSRNIYTTDRLVTVAENRGHRVEVIDATRCYVDISSNKPAVHYQGEVLPRFDALFSHHVNTNYYGIAILRQFETLGTFCINSASAIAHSRDRLFAHQLLSRAGVSMPTTAFAHYPGDTKDMIKILGGAPLVIKLLEGQQGNKGVVLAQTNKSAAAVIQAFRGLKANFIAQQYIQEPKSKDILCVILGNKVITAIQQETSSLEILTDEVTTPRKSHLIEITSIEKKLAIRAARVLGLKFAVVNFLRTKAGPRVIDVNSSPSFKRIEKISGLDLGTLIIDYLEHHARPRLPKRVIGYSI
;
A
#
# COMPACT_ATOMS: atom_id res chain seq x y z
N MET A 1 18.95 37.38 35.61
CA MET A 1 18.17 36.36 34.88
C MET A 1 18.56 36.50 33.42
N ALA A 2 19.17 35.47 32.82
CA ALA A 2 19.58 35.54 31.42
C ALA A 2 18.32 35.63 30.53
N ASN A 3 18.26 36.65 29.68
CA ASN A 3 17.18 36.88 28.73
C ASN A 3 17.14 35.68 27.76
N ASN A 4 16.24 34.73 27.98
CA ASN A 4 16.16 33.54 27.14
C ASN A 4 15.45 33.93 25.85
N GLU A 5 16.23 34.42 24.88
CA GLU A 5 15.73 34.95 23.62
C GLU A 5 14.93 33.87 22.87
N ILE A 6 13.61 34.07 22.80
CA ILE A 6 12.67 33.18 22.12
C ILE A 6 12.95 33.26 20.62
N MET A 7 13.29 32.13 20.02
CA MET A 7 13.62 32.05 18.60
C MET A 7 12.32 31.99 17.78
N GLN A 8 12.19 32.89 16.82
CA GLN A 8 11.07 32.86 15.88
C GLN A 8 11.32 31.83 14.76
N ILE A 9 10.31 31.01 14.47
CA ILE A 9 10.31 29.94 13.47
C ILE A 9 9.06 30.02 12.60
N GLY A 10 9.10 29.46 11.40
CA GLY A 10 7.95 29.32 10.51
C GLY A 10 7.02 28.17 10.90
N TRP A 11 5.89 28.04 10.20
CA TRP A 11 4.95 26.92 10.38
C TRP A 11 5.46 25.57 9.84
N GLU A 12 6.48 25.62 8.98
CA GLU A 12 7.25 24.49 8.45
C GLU A 12 8.73 24.78 8.61
N GLU A 13 9.49 23.82 9.13
CA GLU A 13 10.93 23.99 9.39
C GLU A 13 11.74 22.73 9.09
N TRP A 14 13.03 22.94 8.84
CA TRP A 14 14.01 21.85 8.84
C TRP A 14 14.59 21.67 10.25
N VAL A 15 14.59 20.42 10.72
CA VAL A 15 15.12 20.04 12.04
C VAL A 15 16.16 18.94 11.87
N ALA A 16 17.23 18.94 12.67
CA ALA A 16 18.16 17.81 12.71
C ALA A 16 17.99 17.01 14.01
N LEU A 17 18.02 15.67 13.92
CA LEU A 17 18.03 14.75 15.05
C LEU A 17 19.36 13.95 15.01
N PRO A 18 20.48 14.55 15.46
CA PRO A 18 21.82 13.99 15.28
C PRO A 18 22.00 12.60 15.92
N GLU A 19 21.40 12.33 17.08
CA GLU A 19 21.51 11.03 17.75
C GLU A 19 20.77 9.92 17.00
N LEU A 20 19.83 10.28 16.13
CA LEU A 20 19.11 9.35 15.26
C LEU A 20 19.75 9.27 13.86
N GLY A 21 20.89 9.92 13.63
CA GLY A 21 21.50 9.96 12.30
C GLY A 21 20.66 10.71 11.26
N LEU A 22 19.82 11.64 11.68
CA LEU A 22 18.99 12.46 10.79
C LEU A 22 19.57 13.87 10.67
N PRO A 23 20.40 14.16 9.65
CA PRO A 23 20.97 15.49 9.45
C PRO A 23 19.92 16.56 9.11
N ALA A 24 18.79 16.17 8.52
CA ALA A 24 17.72 17.09 8.15
C ALA A 24 16.38 16.35 7.99
N ILE A 25 15.34 16.74 8.72
CA ILE A 25 13.99 16.24 8.51
C ILE A 25 13.03 17.42 8.46
N LYS A 26 12.17 17.41 7.44
CA LYS A 26 11.15 18.43 7.25
C LYS A 26 10.02 18.18 8.24
N ALA A 27 9.79 19.14 9.12
CA ALA A 27 8.80 19.05 10.19
C ALA A 27 7.75 20.14 10.05
N LYS A 28 6.49 19.77 10.28
CA LYS A 28 5.42 20.74 10.47
C LYS A 28 5.37 21.14 11.93
N VAL A 29 5.30 22.44 12.20
CA VAL A 29 5.16 22.99 13.54
C VAL A 29 3.68 22.94 13.90
N ASP A 30 3.35 22.20 14.95
CA ASP A 30 1.98 21.88 15.32
C ASP A 30 1.71 22.29 16.77
N THR A 31 1.21 23.51 16.93
CA THR A 31 0.83 24.06 18.24
C THR A 31 -0.38 23.34 18.85
N GLY A 32 -1.16 22.57 18.07
CA GLY A 32 -2.24 21.73 18.56
C GLY A 32 -1.74 20.44 19.23
N ALA A 33 -0.58 19.92 18.80
CA ALA A 33 0.00 18.71 19.35
C ALA A 33 0.74 18.98 20.68
N LYS A 34 0.44 18.21 21.73
CA LYS A 34 1.19 18.28 23.01
C LYS A 34 2.63 17.78 22.85
N THR A 35 2.80 16.63 22.20
CA THR A 35 4.07 15.94 22.02
C THR A 35 4.41 15.85 20.54
N SER A 36 5.69 15.96 20.20
CA SER A 36 6.20 15.79 18.84
C SER A 36 5.99 14.35 18.35
N ALA A 37 5.85 14.19 17.04
CA ALA A 37 5.66 12.87 16.42
C ALA A 37 6.64 12.66 15.27
N LEU A 38 7.16 11.44 15.13
CA LEU A 38 8.12 11.08 14.09
C LEU A 38 7.68 9.80 13.38
N HIS A 39 7.79 9.82 12.05
CA HIS A 39 7.58 8.64 11.22
C HIS A 39 8.56 7.55 11.64
N ALA A 40 8.03 6.36 11.90
CA ALA A 40 8.82 5.16 12.12
C ALA A 40 8.16 3.95 11.45
N PHE A 41 8.98 3.02 10.96
CA PHE A 41 8.57 1.71 10.46
C PHE A 41 9.45 0.62 11.09
N MET A 42 8.97 -0.64 11.11
CA MET A 42 9.64 -1.76 11.80
C MET A 42 10.06 -1.39 13.23
N VAL A 43 9.10 -0.92 14.03
CA VAL A 43 9.35 -0.49 15.40
C VAL A 43 9.36 -1.72 16.30
N GLU A 44 10.52 -2.05 16.86
CA GLU A 44 10.75 -3.24 17.69
C GLU A 44 11.36 -2.84 19.02
N LYS A 45 10.76 -3.31 20.12
CA LYS A 45 11.29 -3.14 21.47
C LYS A 45 12.34 -4.21 21.72
N ILE A 46 13.50 -3.81 22.22
CA ILE A 46 14.63 -4.71 22.51
C ILE A 46 15.08 -4.46 23.95
N ILE A 47 15.36 -5.55 24.65
CA ILE A 47 15.92 -5.53 26.00
C ILE A 47 17.37 -5.98 25.88
N GLU A 48 18.30 -5.09 26.20
CA GLU A 48 19.74 -5.36 26.21
C GLU A 48 20.28 -4.98 27.59
N GLU A 49 20.88 -5.93 28.31
CA GLU A 49 21.57 -5.67 29.58
C GLU A 49 20.72 -4.92 30.63
N GLY A 50 19.39 -5.11 30.62
CA GLY A 50 18.44 -4.44 31.51
C GLY A 50 17.92 -3.09 31.01
N ASP A 51 18.50 -2.55 29.93
CA ASP A 51 18.06 -1.32 29.28
C ASP A 51 17.02 -1.62 28.19
N VAL A 52 15.90 -0.88 28.22
CA VAL A 52 14.84 -1.00 27.23
C VAL A 52 15.04 0.00 26.11
N LYS A 53 15.34 -0.50 24.92
CA LYS A 53 15.56 0.29 23.70
C LYS A 53 14.52 -0.02 22.65
N VAL A 54 14.40 0.87 21.67
CA VAL A 54 13.56 0.69 20.50
C VAL A 54 14.42 0.79 19.25
N HIS A 55 14.32 -0.22 18.39
CA HIS A 55 14.86 -0.21 17.04
C HIS A 55 13.77 0.16 16.06
N PHE A 56 14.08 1.04 15.11
CA PHE A 56 13.12 1.47 14.10
C PHE A 56 13.82 2.03 12.86
N GLY A 57 13.14 1.96 11.72
CA GLY A 57 13.54 2.63 10.49
C GLY A 57 12.78 3.93 10.28
N ILE A 58 13.38 4.87 9.55
CA ILE A 58 12.76 6.14 9.15
C ILE A 58 13.01 6.35 7.66
N HIS A 59 11.97 6.74 6.93
CA HIS A 59 12.09 7.38 5.61
C HIS A 59 12.04 8.90 5.77
N PRO A 60 13.17 9.61 5.85
CA PRO A 60 13.20 11.02 6.22
C PRO A 60 12.74 11.95 5.10
N ILE A 61 12.82 11.49 3.84
CA ILE A 61 12.46 12.27 2.64
C ILE A 61 11.31 11.55 1.92
N PRO A 62 10.07 12.09 1.94
CA PRO A 62 8.93 11.48 1.26
C PRO A 62 9.15 11.18 -0.23
N GLU A 63 9.91 12.05 -0.92
CA GLU A 63 10.21 11.92 -2.34
C GLU A 63 11.21 10.78 -2.64
N ARG A 64 12.08 10.48 -1.67
CA ARG A 64 13.20 9.52 -1.72
C ARG A 64 13.05 8.39 -0.68
N PRO A 65 12.06 7.48 -0.85
CA PRO A 65 11.82 6.39 0.09
C PRO A 65 12.96 5.36 0.15
N GLU A 66 13.88 5.36 -0.82
CA GLU A 66 15.09 4.54 -0.79
C GLU A 66 16.06 4.96 0.32
N VAL A 67 15.93 6.19 0.83
CA VAL A 67 16.69 6.67 1.99
C VAL A 67 16.04 6.10 3.25
N GLU A 68 16.65 5.06 3.80
CA GLU A 68 16.25 4.43 5.06
C GLU A 68 17.30 4.71 6.13
N VAL A 69 16.91 5.31 7.25
CA VAL A 69 17.79 5.52 8.41
C VAL A 69 17.33 4.60 9.55
N TYR A 70 18.21 3.69 9.97
CA TYR A 70 17.96 2.79 11.09
C TYR A 70 18.46 3.39 12.38
N CYS A 71 17.54 3.55 13.31
CA CYS A 71 17.74 4.24 14.57
C CYS A 71 17.59 3.27 15.73
N LYS A 72 18.34 3.56 16.80
CA LYS A 72 18.22 2.93 18.10
C LYS A 72 18.11 4.03 19.14
N ALA A 73 17.07 4.00 19.96
CA ALA A 73 16.85 5.00 21.00
C ALA A 73 16.34 4.35 22.29
N HIS A 74 16.62 4.97 23.43
CA HIS A 74 16.09 4.53 24.72
C HIS A 74 14.57 4.75 24.77
N LEU A 75 13.84 3.76 25.27
CA LEU A 75 12.42 3.88 25.53
C LEU A 75 12.21 4.67 26.82
N VAL A 76 11.52 5.81 26.72
CA VAL A 76 11.16 6.64 27.87
C VAL A 76 9.83 6.18 28.47
N ALA A 77 8.84 5.94 27.61
CA ALA A 77 7.49 5.55 28.01
C ALA A 77 6.72 4.95 26.84
N GLU A 78 5.60 4.30 27.15
CA GLU A 78 4.55 3.97 26.19
C GLU A 78 3.34 4.87 26.52
N ARG A 79 2.78 5.56 25.52
CA ARG A 79 1.67 6.49 25.73
C ARG A 79 0.58 6.25 24.69
N GLU A 80 -0.68 6.20 25.14
CA GLU A 80 -1.83 6.27 24.25
C GLU A 80 -1.99 7.69 23.72
N ILE A 81 -2.03 7.83 22.39
CA ILE A 81 -2.19 9.13 21.72
C ILE A 81 -3.37 9.07 20.77
N THR A 82 -4.30 10.01 20.95
CA THR A 82 -5.43 10.23 20.05
C THR A 82 -5.05 11.27 18.99
N SER A 83 -5.15 10.86 17.72
CA SER A 83 -4.96 11.75 16.58
C SER A 83 -6.16 12.69 16.39
N SER A 84 -5.98 13.77 15.62
CA SER A 84 -7.07 14.67 15.21
C SER A 84 -8.21 13.98 14.47
N ASN A 85 -7.98 12.76 13.97
CA ASN A 85 -8.97 11.96 13.27
C ASN A 85 -9.74 11.02 14.22
N GLY A 86 -9.58 11.17 15.54
CA GLY A 86 -10.27 10.39 16.57
C GLY A 86 -9.71 8.99 16.79
N GLN A 87 -8.63 8.60 16.10
CA GLN A 87 -7.99 7.29 16.30
C GLN A 87 -6.97 7.36 17.43
N THR A 88 -7.10 6.46 18.41
CA THR A 88 -6.14 6.27 19.51
C THR A 88 -5.17 5.14 19.17
N GLU A 89 -3.89 5.37 19.43
CA GLU A 89 -2.79 4.42 19.19
C GLU A 89 -1.82 4.44 20.37
N LEU A 90 -1.35 3.26 20.82
CA LEU A 90 -0.26 3.15 21.78
C LEU A 90 1.07 3.40 21.07
N ARG A 91 1.83 4.39 21.53
CA ARG A 91 3.09 4.82 20.90
C ARG A 91 4.26 4.76 21.86
N TYR A 92 5.40 4.30 21.34
CA TYR A 92 6.69 4.41 22.03
C TYR A 92 7.15 5.87 22.05
N VAL A 93 7.56 6.34 23.22
CA VAL A 93 8.15 7.66 23.43
C VAL A 93 9.65 7.50 23.57
N ILE A 94 10.40 8.21 22.74
CA ILE A 94 11.86 8.29 22.81
C ILE A 94 12.28 9.71 23.18
N ARG A 95 13.47 9.84 23.75
CA ARG A 95 14.12 11.14 23.96
C ARG A 95 15.32 11.26 23.05
N THR A 96 15.44 12.41 22.39
CA THR A 96 16.61 12.72 21.55
C THR A 96 16.89 14.22 21.52
N ILE A 97 18.13 14.60 21.20
CA ILE A 97 18.51 15.98 20.93
C ILE A 97 17.96 16.43 19.58
N ALA A 98 17.15 17.49 19.58
CA ALA A 98 16.73 18.19 18.37
C ALA A 98 17.53 19.49 18.20
N LYS A 99 17.97 19.76 16.97
CA LYS A 99 18.68 20.98 16.59
C LYS A 99 17.80 21.82 15.67
N PHE A 100 17.53 23.05 16.11
CA PHE A 100 16.78 24.09 15.41
C PHE A 100 17.75 25.22 15.07
N GLY A 101 18.17 25.30 13.80
CA GLY A 101 19.21 26.24 13.38
C GLY A 101 20.51 26.05 14.18
N LYS A 102 20.89 27.06 14.98
CA LYS A 102 22.09 27.03 15.84
C LYS A 102 21.83 26.48 17.25
N LYS A 103 20.58 26.41 17.71
CA LYS A 103 20.23 25.96 19.07
C LYS A 103 19.89 24.46 19.05
N LYS A 104 20.18 23.76 20.14
CA LYS A 104 19.85 22.33 20.32
C LYS A 104 19.41 22.04 21.76
N TRP A 105 18.43 21.17 21.92
CA TRP A 105 17.95 20.72 23.23
C TRP A 105 17.25 19.36 23.14
N PRO A 106 17.13 18.60 24.25
CA PRO A 106 16.41 17.33 24.25
C PRO A 106 14.90 17.55 24.08
N ILE A 107 14.27 16.70 23.28
CA ILE A 107 12.81 16.63 23.11
C ILE A 107 12.31 15.19 23.26
N GLU A 108 11.07 15.05 23.70
CA GLU A 108 10.35 13.78 23.64
C GLU A 108 9.60 13.67 22.30
N ILE A 109 9.66 12.49 21.69
CA ILE A 109 9.05 12.21 20.40
C ILE A 109 8.32 10.87 20.48
N THR A 110 7.09 10.84 19.99
CA THR A 110 6.36 9.58 19.80
C THR A 110 6.61 9.00 18.42
N LEU A 111 6.91 7.71 18.35
CA LEU A 111 7.06 6.96 17.10
C LEU A 111 5.69 6.54 16.57
N THR A 112 5.40 6.80 15.29
CA THR A 112 4.13 6.45 14.65
C THR A 112 4.29 6.34 13.13
N ASP A 113 3.44 5.56 12.47
CA ASP A 113 3.47 5.47 11.01
C ASP A 113 2.83 6.72 10.37
N ARG A 114 3.68 7.56 9.78
CA ARG A 114 3.31 8.76 9.02
C ARG A 114 3.71 8.64 7.55
N GLU A 115 3.88 7.43 7.01
CA GLU A 115 4.41 7.20 5.66
C GLU A 115 3.54 7.84 4.55
N THR A 116 2.27 8.08 4.82
CA THR A 116 1.34 8.76 3.89
C THR A 116 1.15 10.26 4.15
N MET A 117 1.76 10.79 5.22
CA MET A 117 1.66 12.20 5.57
C MET A 117 2.72 13.01 4.81
N ALA A 118 2.37 14.24 4.43
CA ALA A 118 3.30 15.16 3.78
C ALA A 118 4.55 15.45 4.65
N TYR A 119 4.38 15.41 5.98
CA TYR A 119 5.44 15.65 6.95
C TYR A 119 5.73 14.39 7.76
N ARG A 120 7.00 13.96 7.69
CA ARG A 120 7.54 12.83 8.46
C ARG A 120 7.72 13.16 9.93
N MET A 121 7.73 14.45 10.30
CA MET A 121 7.83 14.89 11.68
C MET A 121 6.82 16.01 11.99
N LEU A 122 6.32 16.03 13.23
CA LEU A 122 5.60 17.14 13.84
C LEU A 122 6.38 17.66 15.04
N ILE A 123 6.43 18.99 15.20
CA ILE A 123 6.96 19.64 16.41
C ILE A 123 5.80 20.07 17.28
N GLY A 124 5.64 19.39 18.43
CA GLY A 124 4.59 19.69 19.40
C GLY A 124 5.00 20.76 20.43
N ARG A 125 4.04 21.23 21.23
CA ARG A 125 4.22 22.30 22.23
C ARG A 125 5.34 22.04 23.23
N SER A 126 5.47 20.81 23.74
CA SER A 126 6.53 20.45 24.69
C SER A 126 7.95 20.65 24.16
N ALA A 127 8.15 20.53 22.83
CA ALA A 127 9.44 20.82 22.20
C ALA A 127 9.70 22.34 22.07
N MET A 128 8.65 23.16 22.01
CA MET A 128 8.69 24.61 21.78
C MET A 128 8.74 25.45 23.06
N GLU A 129 8.17 24.93 24.15
CA GLU A 129 7.92 25.68 25.38
C GLU A 129 9.15 26.43 25.91
N GLY A 130 8.99 27.75 26.06
CA GLY A 130 10.01 28.69 26.53
C GLY A 130 11.21 28.88 25.59
N LYS A 131 11.13 28.41 24.33
CA LYS A 131 12.25 28.40 23.38
C LYS A 131 11.90 28.93 21.99
N LEU A 132 10.70 28.63 21.51
CA LEU A 132 10.27 28.90 20.13
C LEU A 132 8.97 29.72 20.08
N SER A 133 8.87 30.63 19.10
CA SER A 133 7.64 31.35 18.72
C SER A 133 7.35 31.09 17.25
N VAL A 134 6.10 30.82 16.89
CA VAL A 134 5.70 30.40 15.54
C VAL A 134 5.12 31.57 14.76
N ASN A 135 5.71 31.88 13.61
CA ASN A 135 5.16 32.77 12.62
C ASN A 135 4.40 31.96 11.55
N PRO A 136 3.07 32.13 11.43
CA PRO A 136 2.26 31.34 10.49
C PRO A 136 2.39 31.79 9.03
N GLU A 137 2.92 32.98 8.75
CA GLU A 137 3.05 33.54 7.40
C GLU A 137 4.30 33.03 6.66
N HIS A 138 5.29 32.54 7.41
CA HIS A 138 6.57 32.11 6.85
C HIS A 138 6.86 30.63 7.11
N SER A 139 7.68 30.06 6.22
CA SER A 139 8.23 28.71 6.31
C SER A 139 9.76 28.79 6.15
N PHE A 140 10.48 27.90 6.81
CA PHE A 140 11.95 27.79 6.76
C PHE A 140 12.69 29.05 7.21
N MET A 141 12.21 29.70 8.28
CA MET A 141 12.85 30.89 8.84
C MET A 141 14.25 30.59 9.40
N LEU A 142 14.52 29.32 9.73
CA LEU A 142 15.85 28.87 10.17
C LEU A 142 16.82 28.60 9.01
N GLY A 143 16.37 28.80 7.77
CA GLY A 143 17.11 28.49 6.55
C GLY A 143 16.98 27.03 6.11
N ALA A 144 17.64 26.70 5.02
CA ALA A 144 17.68 25.33 4.50
C ALA A 144 18.74 24.49 5.24
N LEU A 145 18.33 23.38 5.85
CA LEU A 145 19.26 22.26 6.05
C LEU A 145 19.32 21.48 4.74
N CYS A 146 20.53 21.12 4.29
CA CYS A 146 20.69 20.44 3.01
C CYS A 146 20.31 18.95 3.11
N PRO A 147 19.37 18.45 2.29
CA PRO A 147 19.07 17.02 2.19
C PRO A 147 20.26 16.18 1.68
N SER A 148 21.30 16.82 1.13
CA SER A 148 22.51 16.12 0.66
C SER A 148 23.24 15.38 1.79
N GLY A 149 22.99 15.72 3.05
CA GLY A 149 23.51 14.97 4.19
C GLY A 149 23.07 13.49 4.21
N TYR A 150 22.04 13.12 3.44
CA TYR A 150 21.65 11.72 3.26
C TYR A 150 22.37 11.01 2.13
N ASP A 151 23.04 11.71 1.20
CA ASP A 151 23.66 11.08 0.03
C ASP A 151 24.82 10.16 0.42
N ASP A 152 25.50 10.47 1.53
CA ASP A 152 26.52 9.61 2.14
C ASP A 152 25.93 8.52 3.06
N ILE A 153 24.68 8.69 3.51
CA ILE A 153 23.96 7.77 4.41
C ILE A 153 23.27 6.66 3.63
N VAL A 154 22.88 6.90 2.36
CA VAL A 154 22.39 5.84 1.48
C VAL A 154 23.53 4.82 1.36
N PRO A 155 23.42 3.64 1.99
CA PRO A 155 24.41 2.62 1.74
C PRO A 155 24.26 2.32 0.25
N LYS A 156 25.34 2.43 -0.52
CA LYS A 156 25.39 1.78 -1.85
C LYS A 156 25.19 0.30 -1.58
N ARG A 157 23.92 -0.13 -1.52
CA ARG A 157 23.55 -1.50 -1.18
C ARG A 157 24.26 -2.37 -2.18
N LYS A 158 25.17 -3.22 -1.70
CA LYS A 158 25.81 -4.21 -2.55
C LYS A 158 24.68 -4.99 -3.20
N LYS A 159 24.59 -4.93 -4.54
CA LYS A 159 23.63 -5.70 -5.33
C LYS A 159 23.78 -7.16 -4.92
N ARG A 160 22.87 -7.64 -4.07
CA ARG A 160 22.92 -8.99 -3.52
C ARG A 160 22.22 -9.90 -4.50
N LYS A 161 22.85 -11.03 -4.83
CA LYS A 161 22.18 -12.09 -5.59
C LYS A 161 21.04 -12.66 -4.72
N MET A 162 19.81 -12.53 -5.18
CA MET A 162 18.62 -13.07 -4.53
C MET A 162 18.16 -14.35 -5.22
N LYS A 163 17.44 -15.20 -4.49
CA LYS A 163 16.56 -16.23 -5.05
C LYS A 163 15.14 -15.69 -5.09
N ILE A 164 14.59 -15.51 -6.29
CA ILE A 164 13.27 -14.95 -6.52
C ILE A 164 12.34 -16.04 -7.05
N CYS A 165 11.19 -16.21 -6.40
CA CYS A 165 10.10 -17.03 -6.94
C CYS A 165 9.13 -16.15 -7.71
N ILE A 166 8.70 -16.58 -8.89
CA ILE A 166 7.56 -15.99 -9.58
C ILE A 166 6.45 -17.04 -9.60
N LEU A 167 5.41 -16.82 -8.80
CA LEU A 167 4.22 -17.66 -8.83
C LEU A 167 3.41 -17.33 -10.07
N SER A 168 3.57 -18.16 -11.10
CA SER A 168 2.86 -18.06 -12.38
C SER A 168 2.67 -19.45 -12.99
N ARG A 169 1.68 -19.62 -13.86
CA ARG A 169 1.40 -20.91 -14.52
C ARG A 169 2.43 -21.28 -15.59
N SER A 170 3.05 -20.28 -16.22
CA SER A 170 4.00 -20.50 -17.31
C SER A 170 4.95 -19.31 -17.45
N ARG A 171 6.20 -19.60 -17.83
CA ARG A 171 7.19 -18.58 -18.21
C ARG A 171 6.80 -17.84 -19.50
N ASN A 172 5.98 -18.44 -20.37
CA ASN A 172 5.61 -17.86 -21.67
C ASN A 172 4.65 -16.65 -21.57
N ILE A 173 4.17 -16.33 -20.36
CA ILE A 173 3.34 -15.17 -20.09
C ILE A 173 4.24 -13.93 -20.05
N TYR A 174 3.90 -12.87 -20.79
CA TYR A 174 4.77 -11.70 -20.98
C TYR A 174 5.24 -11.09 -19.65
N THR A 175 4.30 -10.87 -18.73
CA THR A 175 4.61 -10.33 -17.40
C THR A 175 5.60 -11.21 -16.64
N THR A 176 5.46 -12.53 -16.77
CA THR A 176 6.36 -13.50 -16.11
C THR A 176 7.73 -13.46 -16.76
N ASP A 177 7.81 -13.59 -18.08
CA ASP A 177 9.07 -13.59 -18.82
C ASP A 177 9.88 -12.29 -18.61
N ARG A 178 9.21 -11.13 -18.62
CA ARG A 178 9.84 -9.83 -18.38
C ARG A 178 10.47 -9.76 -16.99
N LEU A 179 9.75 -10.17 -15.95
CA LEU A 179 10.29 -10.20 -14.58
C LEU A 179 11.47 -11.14 -14.47
N VAL A 180 11.39 -12.32 -15.09
CA VAL A 180 12.50 -13.28 -15.07
C VAL A 180 13.73 -12.71 -15.77
N THR A 181 13.56 -12.21 -16.99
CA THR A 181 14.65 -11.65 -17.81
C THR A 181 15.36 -10.51 -17.10
N VAL A 182 14.61 -9.56 -16.53
CA VAL A 182 15.19 -8.44 -15.78
C VAL A 182 15.96 -8.91 -14.55
N ALA A 183 15.40 -9.84 -13.78
CA ALA A 183 16.05 -10.36 -12.57
C ALA A 183 17.32 -11.20 -12.88
N GLU A 184 17.27 -12.06 -13.91
CA GLU A 184 18.42 -12.85 -14.37
C GLU A 184 19.54 -11.94 -14.88
N ASN A 185 19.22 -10.91 -15.67
CA ASN A 185 20.20 -9.90 -16.14
C ASN A 185 20.86 -9.11 -15.00
N ARG A 186 20.20 -9.03 -13.84
CA ARG A 186 20.74 -8.41 -12.61
C ARG A 186 21.46 -9.41 -11.71
N GLY A 187 21.63 -10.65 -12.15
CA GLY A 187 22.39 -11.70 -11.47
C GLY A 187 21.62 -12.43 -10.36
N HIS A 188 20.29 -12.30 -10.32
CA HIS A 188 19.44 -13.08 -9.42
C HIS A 188 19.18 -14.47 -9.99
N ARG A 189 18.87 -15.42 -9.11
CA ARG A 189 18.35 -16.73 -9.50
C ARG A 189 16.83 -16.67 -9.43
N VAL A 190 16.15 -17.09 -10.49
CA VAL A 190 14.69 -16.99 -10.60
C VAL A 190 14.09 -18.36 -10.88
N GLU A 191 13.02 -18.70 -10.18
CA GLU A 191 12.24 -19.92 -10.44
C GLU A 191 10.77 -19.55 -10.66
N VAL A 192 10.20 -20.02 -11.77
CA VAL A 192 8.77 -19.85 -12.09
C VAL A 192 8.01 -21.08 -11.59
N ILE A 193 7.05 -20.87 -10.69
CA ILE A 193 6.38 -21.96 -9.98
C ILE A 193 4.86 -21.86 -10.15
N ASP A 194 4.26 -22.95 -10.65
CA ASP A 194 2.82 -23.10 -10.72
C ASP A 194 2.28 -23.54 -9.35
N ALA A 195 1.60 -22.63 -8.65
CA ALA A 195 1.07 -22.88 -7.31
C ALA A 195 0.08 -24.06 -7.28
N THR A 196 -0.61 -24.36 -8.39
CA THR A 196 -1.57 -25.48 -8.44
C THR A 196 -0.90 -26.85 -8.43
N ARG A 197 0.41 -26.91 -8.69
CA ARG A 197 1.21 -28.14 -8.67
C ARG A 197 2.06 -28.26 -7.39
N CYS A 198 2.00 -27.26 -6.51
CA CYS A 198 2.65 -27.32 -5.21
C CYS A 198 1.83 -28.15 -4.23
N TYR A 199 2.51 -28.78 -3.27
CA TYR A 199 1.92 -29.38 -2.07
C TYR A 199 2.81 -29.03 -0.87
N VAL A 200 2.28 -29.06 0.35
CA VAL A 200 2.96 -28.47 1.52
C VAL A 200 3.07 -29.45 2.67
N ASP A 201 4.23 -29.43 3.33
CA ASP A 201 4.39 -29.99 4.67
C ASP A 201 4.15 -28.86 5.67
N ILE A 202 3.16 -29.03 6.54
CA ILE A 202 2.77 -28.07 7.58
C ILE A 202 3.28 -28.46 8.98
N SER A 203 4.10 -29.50 9.07
CA SER A 203 4.70 -29.94 10.33
C SER A 203 5.52 -28.81 10.96
N SER A 204 5.37 -28.62 12.27
CA SER A 204 5.95 -27.49 12.98
C SER A 204 7.48 -27.47 12.98
N ASN A 205 8.10 -28.64 12.82
CA ASN A 205 9.56 -28.80 12.88
C ASN A 205 10.24 -28.57 11.53
N LYS A 206 9.56 -28.82 10.40
CA LYS A 206 10.15 -28.69 9.06
C LYS A 206 9.10 -28.30 8.01
N PRO A 207 8.44 -27.14 8.18
CA PRO A 207 7.47 -26.69 7.19
C PRO A 207 8.17 -26.48 5.84
N ALA A 208 7.55 -26.94 4.76
CA ALA A 208 8.12 -26.92 3.42
C ALA A 208 7.05 -26.75 2.35
N VAL A 209 7.46 -26.20 1.20
CA VAL A 209 6.68 -26.27 -0.04
C VAL A 209 7.40 -27.26 -0.94
N HIS A 210 6.65 -28.20 -1.49
CA HIS A 210 7.15 -29.17 -2.46
C HIS A 210 6.62 -28.85 -3.86
N TYR A 211 7.42 -29.18 -4.86
CA TYR A 211 7.07 -29.05 -6.26
C TYR A 211 7.79 -30.13 -7.06
N GLN A 212 7.04 -30.89 -7.87
CA GLN A 212 7.60 -31.97 -8.72
C GLN A 212 8.43 -33.01 -7.95
N GLY A 213 7.98 -33.44 -6.77
CA GLY A 213 8.68 -34.45 -5.97
C GLY A 213 9.71 -33.87 -4.99
N GLU A 214 10.17 -32.63 -5.22
CA GLU A 214 11.29 -32.04 -4.49
C GLU A 214 10.85 -30.96 -3.51
N VAL A 215 11.64 -30.76 -2.45
CA VAL A 215 11.48 -29.63 -1.53
C VAL A 215 12.03 -28.38 -2.20
N LEU A 216 11.18 -27.35 -2.33
CA LEU A 216 11.61 -26.08 -2.90
C LEU A 216 12.63 -25.39 -1.99
N PRO A 217 13.62 -24.70 -2.58
CA PRO A 217 14.55 -23.93 -1.80
C PRO A 217 13.85 -22.73 -1.16
N ARG A 218 14.51 -22.16 -0.16
CA ARG A 218 14.07 -20.89 0.39
C ARG A 218 14.29 -19.76 -0.61
N PHE A 219 13.25 -18.95 -0.81
CA PHE A 219 13.29 -17.74 -1.63
C PHE A 219 13.40 -16.49 -0.75
N ASP A 220 14.17 -15.51 -1.22
CA ASP A 220 14.28 -14.18 -0.60
C ASP A 220 13.02 -13.36 -0.89
N ALA A 221 12.50 -13.48 -2.11
CA ALA A 221 11.43 -12.67 -2.67
C ALA A 221 10.48 -13.52 -3.50
N LEU A 222 9.21 -13.11 -3.55
CA LEU A 222 8.20 -13.74 -4.38
C LEU A 222 7.27 -12.70 -5.01
N PHE A 223 7.04 -12.82 -6.32
CA PHE A 223 6.01 -12.08 -7.04
C PHE A 223 4.88 -13.02 -7.50
N SER A 224 3.62 -12.67 -7.21
CA SER A 224 2.45 -13.46 -7.63
C SER A 224 1.81 -12.84 -8.87
N HIS A 225 1.63 -13.64 -9.92
CA HIS A 225 0.97 -13.22 -11.16
C HIS A 225 -0.39 -13.92 -11.36
N HIS A 226 -1.27 -13.27 -12.15
CA HIS A 226 -2.74 -13.42 -12.22
C HIS A 226 -3.28 -14.85 -12.13
N VAL A 227 -2.53 -15.83 -12.65
CA VAL A 227 -3.00 -17.19 -12.87
C VAL A 227 -2.93 -18.09 -11.63
N ASN A 228 -2.29 -17.64 -10.53
CA ASN A 228 -2.21 -18.37 -9.25
C ASN A 228 -3.07 -17.76 -8.14
N THR A 229 -4.09 -16.96 -8.48
CA THR A 229 -4.83 -16.18 -7.48
C THR A 229 -6.05 -16.93 -6.89
N ASN A 230 -6.28 -18.20 -7.22
CA ASN A 230 -7.38 -18.99 -6.66
C ASN A 230 -7.14 -19.32 -5.16
N TYR A 231 -8.14 -19.91 -4.48
CA TYR A 231 -8.03 -20.22 -3.05
C TYR A 231 -6.76 -21.02 -2.72
N TYR A 232 -6.48 -22.06 -3.52
CA TYR A 232 -5.31 -22.91 -3.32
C TYR A 232 -4.00 -22.14 -3.54
N GLY A 233 -3.90 -21.34 -4.58
CA GLY A 233 -2.72 -20.52 -4.86
C GLY A 233 -2.45 -19.46 -3.80
N ILE A 234 -3.50 -18.86 -3.22
CA ILE A 234 -3.39 -17.98 -2.05
C ILE A 234 -2.87 -18.78 -0.83
N ALA A 235 -3.34 -20.02 -0.62
CA ALA A 235 -2.85 -20.86 0.47
C ALA A 235 -1.36 -21.23 0.32
N ILE A 236 -0.91 -21.55 -0.90
CA ILE A 236 0.51 -21.80 -1.21
C ILE A 236 1.34 -20.53 -1.02
N LEU A 237 0.86 -19.37 -1.47
CA LEU A 237 1.51 -18.08 -1.23
C LEU A 237 1.70 -17.81 0.28
N ARG A 238 0.67 -18.07 1.09
CA ARG A 238 0.74 -17.94 2.56
C ARG A 238 1.79 -18.87 3.17
N GLN A 239 2.01 -20.05 2.60
CA GLN A 239 3.08 -20.94 3.06
C GLN A 239 4.46 -20.34 2.80
N PHE A 240 4.71 -19.75 1.62
CA PHE A 240 5.97 -19.02 1.35
C PHE A 240 6.18 -17.86 2.33
N GLU A 241 5.13 -17.11 2.66
CA GLU A 241 5.20 -16.05 3.68
C GLU A 241 5.58 -16.60 5.06
N THR A 242 5.03 -17.76 5.44
CA THR A 242 5.32 -18.43 6.71
C THR A 242 6.78 -18.86 6.79
N LEU A 243 7.37 -19.26 5.66
CA LEU A 243 8.80 -19.58 5.51
C LEU A 243 9.71 -18.32 5.48
N GLY A 244 9.13 -17.12 5.59
CA GLY A 244 9.86 -15.86 5.69
C GLY A 244 10.21 -15.22 4.35
N THR A 245 9.61 -15.66 3.24
CA THR A 245 9.78 -15.04 1.92
C THR A 245 9.04 -13.70 1.86
N PHE A 246 9.67 -12.67 1.26
CA PHE A 246 9.02 -11.38 1.05
C PHE A 246 8.13 -11.40 -0.20
N CYS A 247 6.82 -11.21 -0.02
CA CYS A 247 5.84 -11.32 -1.11
C CYS A 247 5.31 -9.97 -1.62
N ILE A 248 5.12 -9.90 -2.94
CA ILE A 248 4.34 -8.87 -3.66
C ILE A 248 3.26 -9.57 -4.49
N ASN A 249 1.98 -9.41 -4.20
CA ASN A 249 1.39 -8.92 -2.94
C ASN A 249 1.39 -10.01 -1.86
N SER A 250 0.97 -9.68 -0.63
CA SER A 250 0.79 -10.70 0.40
C SER A 250 -0.43 -11.58 0.12
N ALA A 251 -0.46 -12.79 0.69
CA ALA A 251 -1.61 -13.69 0.59
C ALA A 251 -2.90 -13.03 1.10
N SER A 252 -2.81 -12.36 2.26
CA SER A 252 -3.92 -11.60 2.84
C SER A 252 -4.39 -10.46 1.94
N ALA A 253 -3.48 -9.68 1.35
CA ALA A 253 -3.84 -8.56 0.49
C ALA A 253 -4.54 -9.02 -0.79
N ILE A 254 -4.06 -10.11 -1.40
CA ILE A 254 -4.73 -10.72 -2.56
C ILE A 254 -6.10 -11.27 -2.15
N ALA A 255 -6.21 -11.96 -1.01
CA ALA A 255 -7.50 -12.46 -0.54
C ALA A 255 -8.50 -11.31 -0.31
N HIS A 256 -8.07 -10.22 0.32
CA HIS A 256 -8.91 -9.06 0.60
C HIS A 256 -9.40 -8.39 -0.68
N SER A 257 -8.55 -8.21 -1.70
CA SER A 257 -8.95 -7.57 -2.95
C SER A 257 -9.90 -8.44 -3.79
N ARG A 258 -9.81 -9.77 -3.65
CA ARG A 258 -10.65 -10.72 -4.39
C ARG A 258 -12.05 -10.85 -3.83
N ASP A 259 -12.20 -10.76 -2.52
CA ASP A 259 -13.52 -10.68 -1.89
C ASP A 259 -14.07 -9.27 -2.09
N ARG A 260 -14.93 -9.09 -3.08
CA ARG A 260 -15.50 -7.78 -3.41
C ARG A 260 -16.28 -7.17 -2.24
N LEU A 261 -17.02 -7.98 -1.48
CA LEU A 261 -17.77 -7.47 -0.33
C LEU A 261 -16.80 -6.97 0.74
N PHE A 262 -15.84 -7.81 1.11
CA PHE A 262 -14.85 -7.45 2.12
C PHE A 262 -13.98 -6.26 1.68
N ALA A 263 -13.53 -6.22 0.43
CA ALA A 263 -12.81 -5.09 -0.14
C ALA A 263 -13.62 -3.79 -0.01
N HIS A 264 -14.90 -3.80 -0.41
CA HIS A 264 -15.76 -2.62 -0.30
C HIS A 264 -16.00 -2.21 1.16
N GLN A 265 -16.14 -3.16 2.08
CA GLN A 265 -16.25 -2.86 3.51
C GLN A 265 -14.97 -2.20 4.06
N LEU A 266 -13.79 -2.71 3.69
CA LEU A 266 -12.52 -2.11 4.09
C LEU A 266 -12.35 -0.69 3.51
N LEU A 267 -12.65 -0.52 2.22
CA LEU A 267 -12.57 0.77 1.54
C LEU A 267 -13.56 1.79 2.13
N SER A 268 -14.80 1.36 2.40
CA SER A 268 -15.85 2.20 3.01
C SER A 268 -15.47 2.62 4.44
N ARG A 269 -15.03 1.67 5.28
CA ARG A 269 -14.53 1.95 6.63
C ARG A 269 -13.35 2.92 6.61
N ALA A 270 -12.51 2.83 5.59
CA ALA A 270 -11.40 3.73 5.39
C ALA A 270 -11.80 5.04 4.68
N GLY A 271 -13.08 5.36 4.49
CA GLY A 271 -13.53 6.61 3.88
C GLY A 271 -13.07 6.78 2.42
N VAL A 272 -12.83 5.68 1.70
CA VAL A 272 -12.53 5.72 0.27
C VAL A 272 -13.83 5.95 -0.49
N SER A 273 -13.86 7.03 -1.28
CA SER A 273 -14.99 7.41 -2.10
C SER A 273 -15.28 6.34 -3.17
N MET A 274 -16.47 5.76 -3.15
CA MET A 274 -16.95 4.74 -4.09
C MET A 274 -18.38 5.09 -4.55
N PRO A 275 -18.89 4.50 -5.64
CA PRO A 275 -20.30 4.56 -5.98
C PRO A 275 -21.15 3.88 -4.91
N THR A 276 -22.41 4.31 -4.76
CA THR A 276 -23.35 3.63 -3.86
C THR A 276 -23.51 2.18 -4.29
N THR A 277 -23.30 1.25 -3.35
CA THR A 277 -23.14 -0.17 -3.64
C THR A 277 -23.87 -0.99 -2.59
N ALA A 278 -24.65 -1.96 -3.03
CA ALA A 278 -25.38 -2.91 -2.21
C ALA A 278 -24.95 -4.33 -2.56
N PHE A 279 -24.76 -5.16 -1.53
CA PHE A 279 -24.46 -6.57 -1.66
C PHE A 279 -25.66 -7.38 -1.23
N ALA A 280 -25.95 -8.45 -1.96
CA ALA A 280 -27.14 -9.23 -1.74
C ALA A 280 -26.91 -10.71 -2.14
N HIS A 281 -27.50 -11.59 -1.34
CA HIS A 281 -27.61 -13.02 -1.62
C HIS A 281 -29.06 -13.36 -1.98
N TYR A 282 -29.98 -13.15 -1.04
CA TYR A 282 -31.41 -13.38 -1.24
C TYR A 282 -32.26 -12.31 -0.52
N PRO A 283 -32.25 -11.05 -0.98
CA PRO A 283 -33.07 -10.03 -0.34
C PRO A 283 -34.55 -10.35 -0.61
N GLY A 284 -35.43 -10.41 0.39
CA GLY A 284 -36.89 -10.45 0.12
C GLY A 284 -37.35 -9.19 -0.62
N ASP A 285 -36.71 -8.06 -0.32
CA ASP A 285 -37.15 -6.72 -0.71
C ASP A 285 -36.29 -6.09 -1.81
N THR A 286 -36.51 -6.50 -3.06
CA THR A 286 -35.82 -5.93 -4.25
C THR A 286 -36.00 -4.41 -4.36
N LYS A 287 -37.21 -3.94 -4.05
CA LYS A 287 -37.59 -2.53 -4.19
C LYS A 287 -36.81 -1.64 -3.23
N ASP A 288 -36.61 -2.09 -2.00
CA ASP A 288 -35.86 -1.34 -1.00
C ASP A 288 -34.37 -1.25 -1.38
N MET A 289 -33.78 -2.35 -1.83
CA MET A 289 -32.40 -2.33 -2.33
C MET A 289 -32.19 -1.36 -3.50
N ILE A 290 -33.13 -1.32 -4.45
CA ILE A 290 -33.09 -0.35 -5.56
C ILE A 290 -33.20 1.09 -5.03
N LYS A 291 -34.03 1.32 -4.00
CA LYS A 291 -34.20 2.63 -3.36
C LYS A 291 -32.91 3.08 -2.64
N ILE A 292 -32.22 2.19 -1.92
CA ILE A 292 -30.91 2.46 -1.29
C ILE A 292 -29.90 2.93 -2.33
N LEU A 293 -29.93 2.35 -3.54
CA LEU A 293 -29.02 2.69 -4.64
C LEU A 293 -29.41 3.99 -5.37
N GLY A 294 -30.51 4.64 -5.00
CA GLY A 294 -31.01 5.86 -5.63
C GLY A 294 -31.84 5.63 -6.91
N GLY A 295 -32.22 4.38 -7.19
CA GLY A 295 -32.92 4.01 -8.43
C GLY A 295 -31.98 3.70 -9.61
N ALA A 296 -32.56 3.26 -10.72
CA ALA A 296 -31.86 2.99 -11.96
C ALA A 296 -31.38 4.28 -12.66
N PRO A 297 -30.30 4.21 -13.48
CA PRO A 297 -29.60 3.01 -13.94
C PRO A 297 -28.67 2.35 -12.89
N LEU A 298 -28.61 1.01 -12.89
CA LEU A 298 -27.79 0.20 -11.98
C LEU A 298 -26.90 -0.78 -12.74
N VAL A 299 -25.70 -1.03 -12.24
CA VAL A 299 -24.82 -2.13 -12.67
C VAL A 299 -24.95 -3.27 -11.66
N ILE A 300 -25.36 -4.44 -12.13
CA ILE A 300 -25.51 -5.64 -11.31
C ILE A 300 -24.47 -6.66 -11.77
N LYS A 301 -23.62 -7.15 -10.86
CA LYS A 301 -22.55 -8.10 -11.16
C LYS A 301 -22.69 -9.35 -10.29
N LEU A 302 -22.55 -10.52 -10.88
CA LEU A 302 -22.36 -11.76 -10.11
C LEU A 302 -20.99 -11.74 -9.40
N LEU A 303 -20.94 -12.28 -8.18
CA LEU A 303 -19.70 -12.48 -7.43
C LEU A 303 -19.05 -13.83 -7.73
N GLU A 304 -19.83 -14.80 -8.21
CA GLU A 304 -19.37 -16.14 -8.57
C GLU A 304 -18.82 -16.14 -10.01
N GLY A 305 -17.50 -16.32 -10.15
CA GLY A 305 -16.81 -16.42 -11.42
C GLY A 305 -15.44 -15.74 -11.41
N GLN A 306 -14.36 -16.51 -11.61
CA GLN A 306 -12.98 -15.99 -11.64
C GLN A 306 -12.55 -15.39 -12.99
N GLN A 307 -13.45 -15.27 -13.98
CA GLN A 307 -13.10 -14.78 -15.32
C GLN A 307 -14.11 -13.79 -15.88
N GLY A 308 -13.68 -12.52 -16.00
CA GLY A 308 -14.22 -11.56 -16.95
C GLY A 308 -15.68 -11.15 -16.75
N ASN A 309 -16.18 -10.28 -17.63
CA ASN A 309 -17.49 -9.62 -17.58
C ASN A 309 -18.72 -10.55 -17.70
N LYS A 310 -18.57 -11.88 -17.53
CA LYS A 310 -19.69 -12.83 -17.53
C LYS A 310 -20.52 -12.59 -16.27
N GLY A 311 -21.73 -12.07 -16.45
CA GLY A 311 -22.64 -11.75 -15.35
C GLY A 311 -22.63 -10.29 -14.89
N VAL A 312 -22.10 -9.35 -15.68
CA VAL A 312 -22.30 -7.90 -15.50
C VAL A 312 -23.47 -7.45 -16.37
N VAL A 313 -24.50 -6.87 -15.75
CA VAL A 313 -25.70 -6.39 -16.43
C VAL A 313 -25.94 -4.92 -16.08
N LEU A 314 -26.13 -4.09 -17.10
CA LEU A 314 -26.61 -2.71 -16.93
C LEU A 314 -28.14 -2.71 -17.00
N ALA A 315 -28.79 -2.40 -15.88
CA ALA A 315 -30.23 -2.26 -15.80
C ALA A 315 -30.61 -0.78 -15.88
N GLN A 316 -31.19 -0.37 -17.01
CA GLN A 316 -31.56 1.03 -17.26
C GLN A 316 -32.80 1.50 -16.47
N THR A 317 -33.66 0.59 -16.01
CA THR A 317 -34.91 0.93 -15.30
C THR A 317 -35.04 0.12 -14.02
N ASN A 318 -35.84 0.60 -13.07
CA ASN A 318 -36.12 -0.15 -11.83
C ASN A 318 -36.77 -1.51 -12.12
N LYS A 319 -37.60 -1.60 -13.18
CA LYS A 319 -38.22 -2.85 -13.62
C LYS A 319 -37.19 -3.85 -14.13
N SER A 320 -36.26 -3.41 -14.99
CA SER A 320 -35.20 -4.30 -15.50
C SER A 320 -34.21 -4.69 -14.40
N ALA A 321 -33.89 -3.80 -13.47
CA ALA A 321 -33.06 -4.13 -12.31
C ALA A 321 -33.71 -5.23 -11.47
N ALA A 322 -35.01 -5.07 -11.16
CA ALA A 322 -35.75 -6.05 -10.38
C ALA A 322 -35.79 -7.43 -11.05
N ALA A 323 -36.00 -7.48 -12.37
CA ALA A 323 -35.99 -8.72 -13.15
C ALA A 323 -34.62 -9.44 -13.09
N VAL A 324 -33.52 -8.70 -13.24
CA VAL A 324 -32.16 -9.27 -13.15
C VAL A 324 -31.86 -9.80 -11.75
N ILE A 325 -32.22 -9.04 -10.71
CA ILE A 325 -32.05 -9.47 -9.31
C ILE A 325 -32.85 -10.74 -9.03
N GLN A 326 -34.09 -10.81 -9.51
CA GLN A 326 -34.94 -11.99 -9.37
C GLN A 326 -34.35 -13.21 -10.08
N ALA A 327 -33.79 -13.04 -11.28
CA ALA A 327 -33.10 -14.11 -11.99
C ALA A 327 -31.88 -14.61 -11.20
N PHE A 328 -31.06 -13.71 -10.64
CA PHE A 328 -29.89 -14.09 -9.84
C PHE A 328 -30.25 -14.80 -8.54
N ARG A 329 -31.37 -14.44 -7.91
CA ARG A 329 -31.92 -15.20 -6.77
C ARG A 329 -32.30 -16.63 -7.14
N GLY A 330 -32.91 -16.83 -8.32
CA GLY A 330 -33.25 -18.16 -8.81
C GLY A 330 -32.02 -19.06 -8.98
N LEU A 331 -30.87 -18.45 -9.30
CA LEU A 331 -29.57 -19.13 -9.39
C LEU A 331 -28.89 -19.34 -8.04
N LYS A 332 -29.48 -18.84 -6.93
CA LYS A 332 -28.87 -18.81 -5.58
C LYS A 332 -27.47 -18.19 -5.55
N ALA A 333 -27.20 -17.25 -6.45
CA ALA A 333 -25.89 -16.65 -6.63
C ALA A 333 -25.74 -15.37 -5.83
N ASN A 334 -24.56 -15.14 -5.27
CA ASN A 334 -24.21 -13.87 -4.66
C ASN A 334 -23.99 -12.79 -5.73
N PHE A 335 -24.51 -11.58 -5.50
CA PHE A 335 -24.34 -10.46 -6.42
C PHE A 335 -24.11 -9.11 -5.73
N ILE A 336 -23.55 -8.19 -6.51
CA ILE A 336 -23.36 -6.79 -6.16
C ILE A 336 -24.21 -5.94 -7.09
N ALA A 337 -24.98 -5.01 -6.54
CA ALA A 337 -25.71 -4.00 -7.29
C ALA A 337 -25.12 -2.63 -6.96
N GLN A 338 -24.77 -1.85 -7.97
CA GLN A 338 -24.04 -0.61 -7.82
C GLN A 338 -24.70 0.48 -8.66
N GLN A 339 -24.73 1.70 -8.12
CA GLN A 339 -25.17 2.89 -8.85
C GLN A 339 -24.35 3.04 -10.14
N TYR A 340 -25.04 3.16 -11.28
CA TYR A 340 -24.36 3.49 -12.53
C TYR A 340 -24.02 4.97 -12.56
N ILE A 341 -22.73 5.29 -12.73
CA ILE A 341 -22.28 6.67 -12.87
C ILE A 341 -22.48 7.10 -14.32
N GLN A 342 -23.61 7.76 -14.58
CA GLN A 342 -23.98 8.26 -15.91
C GLN A 342 -23.37 9.65 -16.13
N GLU A 343 -22.07 9.69 -16.42
CA GLU A 343 -21.43 10.92 -16.89
C GLU A 343 -20.95 10.77 -18.34
N PRO A 344 -21.35 11.66 -19.27
CA PRO A 344 -21.08 11.50 -20.71
C PRO A 344 -19.59 11.54 -21.10
N LYS A 345 -18.70 11.84 -20.14
CA LYS A 345 -17.23 11.79 -20.28
C LYS A 345 -16.54 10.94 -19.21
N SER A 346 -17.29 10.15 -18.43
CA SER A 346 -16.72 9.28 -17.40
C SER A 346 -15.90 8.18 -18.08
N LYS A 347 -14.60 8.42 -18.19
CA LYS A 347 -13.60 7.48 -18.70
C LYS A 347 -12.95 6.80 -17.50
N ASP A 348 -12.75 5.49 -17.59
CA ASP A 348 -12.01 4.75 -16.57
C ASP A 348 -10.56 5.21 -16.54
N ILE A 349 -10.09 5.54 -15.34
CA ILE A 349 -8.71 5.90 -15.09
C ILE A 349 -8.08 4.77 -14.29
N LEU A 350 -7.09 4.13 -14.90
CA LEU A 350 -6.32 3.04 -14.33
C LEU A 350 -5.02 3.61 -13.78
N CYS A 351 -4.91 3.61 -12.45
CA CYS A 351 -3.77 4.13 -11.73
C CYS A 351 -2.90 2.97 -11.25
N VAL A 352 -1.69 2.88 -11.78
CA VAL A 352 -0.71 1.84 -11.44
C VAL A 352 0.03 2.25 -10.18
N ILE A 353 -0.03 1.39 -9.17
CA ILE A 353 0.58 1.60 -7.86
C ILE A 353 1.73 0.63 -7.69
N LEU A 354 2.88 1.14 -7.21
CA LEU A 354 3.99 0.34 -6.70
C LEU A 354 4.45 0.94 -5.36
N GLY A 355 4.41 0.14 -4.30
CA GLY A 355 4.55 0.60 -2.91
C GLY A 355 3.51 1.66 -2.57
N ASN A 356 3.99 2.84 -2.17
CA ASN A 356 3.15 4.00 -1.82
C ASN A 356 3.14 5.08 -2.91
N LYS A 357 3.49 4.73 -4.16
CA LYS A 357 3.62 5.67 -5.28
C LYS A 357 2.68 5.30 -6.43
N VAL A 358 2.11 6.33 -7.05
CA VAL A 358 1.51 6.21 -8.38
C VAL A 358 2.64 6.25 -9.41
N ILE A 359 2.78 5.17 -10.17
CA ILE A 359 3.81 5.04 -11.21
C ILE A 359 3.33 5.66 -12.53
N THR A 360 2.08 5.37 -12.91
CA THR A 360 1.48 5.93 -14.12
C THR A 360 -0.05 5.88 -14.04
N ALA A 361 -0.72 6.67 -14.86
CA ALA A 361 -2.17 6.65 -15.01
C ALA A 361 -2.55 6.59 -16.48
N ILE A 362 -3.48 5.70 -16.81
CA ILE A 362 -3.96 5.46 -18.17
C ILE A 362 -5.47 5.72 -18.19
N GLN A 363 -5.94 6.53 -19.13
CA GLN A 363 -7.35 6.75 -19.38
C GLN A 363 -7.83 5.87 -20.53
N GLN A 364 -9.00 5.25 -20.38
CA GLN A 364 -9.63 4.43 -21.42
C GLN A 364 -11.09 4.85 -21.67
N GLU A 365 -11.56 4.68 -22.90
CA GLU A 365 -12.90 5.12 -23.32
C GLU A 365 -14.03 4.19 -22.91
N THR A 366 -13.73 2.99 -22.39
CA THR A 366 -14.75 2.00 -22.00
C THR A 366 -14.34 1.21 -20.75
N SER A 367 -15.36 0.75 -20.00
CA SER A 367 -15.25 0.17 -18.66
C SER A 367 -14.89 -1.31 -18.61
N SER A 368 -13.84 -1.73 -19.31
CA SER A 368 -13.33 -3.11 -19.19
C SER A 368 -11.94 -3.13 -18.56
N LEU A 369 -11.74 -4.03 -17.59
CA LEU A 369 -10.44 -4.34 -17.00
C LEU A 369 -9.54 -5.20 -17.93
N GLU A 370 -9.90 -5.28 -19.21
CA GLU A 370 -9.28 -6.13 -20.24
C GLU A 370 -7.79 -5.82 -20.46
N ILE A 371 -7.37 -4.57 -20.28
CA ILE A 371 -5.97 -4.13 -20.37
C ILE A 371 -5.06 -4.80 -19.33
N LEU A 372 -5.62 -5.32 -18.24
CA LEU A 372 -4.89 -5.98 -17.15
C LEU A 372 -4.65 -7.46 -17.43
N THR A 373 -4.93 -7.94 -18.65
CA THR A 373 -4.75 -9.34 -19.07
C THR A 373 -3.85 -9.44 -20.30
N ASP A 374 -3.19 -10.58 -20.48
CA ASP A 374 -2.28 -10.83 -21.61
C ASP A 374 -2.97 -11.32 -22.90
N GLU A 375 -4.25 -11.73 -22.81
CA GLU A 375 -4.94 -12.51 -23.85
C GLU A 375 -5.84 -11.70 -24.82
N VAL A 376 -5.99 -10.39 -24.63
CA VAL A 376 -6.96 -9.61 -25.42
C VAL A 376 -6.39 -9.21 -26.79
N THR A 377 -7.21 -9.35 -27.84
CA THR A 377 -6.89 -9.10 -29.26
C THR A 377 -7.37 -7.74 -29.79
N THR A 378 -8.35 -7.07 -29.17
CA THR A 378 -8.90 -5.81 -29.73
C THR A 378 -8.15 -4.57 -29.21
N PRO A 379 -7.67 -3.66 -30.08
CA PRO A 379 -7.11 -2.38 -29.67
C PRO A 379 -8.22 -1.40 -29.31
N ARG A 380 -8.28 -0.97 -28.04
CA ARG A 380 -9.14 0.14 -27.59
C ARG A 380 -8.30 1.40 -27.40
N LYS A 381 -8.85 2.58 -27.70
CA LYS A 381 -8.18 3.87 -27.50
C LYS A 381 -7.86 4.07 -26.01
N SER A 382 -6.57 4.06 -25.69
CA SER A 382 -6.02 4.30 -24.36
C SER A 382 -4.83 5.23 -24.48
N HIS A 383 -4.70 6.17 -23.55
CA HIS A 383 -3.62 7.15 -23.53
C HIS A 383 -3.22 7.48 -22.10
N LEU A 384 -1.98 7.91 -21.93
CA LEU A 384 -1.48 8.46 -20.68
C LEU A 384 -2.27 9.71 -20.29
N ILE A 385 -2.46 9.89 -19.00
CA ILE A 385 -3.11 11.07 -18.45
C ILE A 385 -2.42 11.53 -17.17
N GLU A 386 -2.42 12.84 -16.93
CA GLU A 386 -2.08 13.38 -15.63
C GLU A 386 -3.29 13.35 -14.68
N ILE A 387 -3.03 12.89 -13.47
CA ILE A 387 -4.03 12.83 -12.40
C ILE A 387 -3.70 13.83 -11.29
N THR A 388 -4.75 14.37 -10.68
CA THR A 388 -4.66 15.38 -9.64
C THR A 388 -4.09 14.82 -8.33
N SER A 389 -3.64 15.69 -7.43
CA SER A 389 -3.19 15.29 -6.10
C SER A 389 -4.26 14.58 -5.27
N ILE A 390 -5.54 14.92 -5.47
CA ILE A 390 -6.67 14.26 -4.81
C ILE A 390 -6.83 12.83 -5.32
N GLU A 391 -6.74 12.64 -6.65
CA GLU A 391 -6.81 11.33 -7.29
C GLU A 391 -5.64 10.42 -6.89
N LYS A 392 -4.41 10.96 -6.86
CA LYS A 392 -3.22 10.23 -6.37
C LYS A 392 -3.42 9.73 -4.94
N LYS A 393 -3.87 10.62 -4.04
CA LYS A 393 -4.15 10.28 -2.64
C LYS A 393 -5.24 9.22 -2.51
N LEU A 394 -6.31 9.32 -3.31
CA LEU A 394 -7.39 8.33 -3.33
C LEU A 394 -6.87 6.95 -3.76
N ALA A 395 -6.12 6.88 -4.86
CA ALA A 395 -5.60 5.63 -5.38
C ALA A 395 -4.59 4.96 -4.43
N ILE A 396 -3.64 5.73 -3.89
CA ILE A 396 -2.68 5.22 -2.88
C ILE A 396 -3.43 4.73 -1.64
N ARG A 397 -4.43 5.48 -1.16
CA ARG A 397 -5.25 5.07 0.00
C ARG A 397 -5.98 3.76 -0.26
N ALA A 398 -6.60 3.60 -1.44
CA ALA A 398 -7.31 2.38 -1.80
C ALA A 398 -6.39 1.16 -1.81
N ALA A 399 -5.22 1.25 -2.46
CA ALA A 399 -4.24 0.16 -2.48
C ALA A 399 -3.72 -0.18 -1.07
N ARG A 400 -3.39 0.84 -0.27
CA ARG A 400 -2.88 0.68 1.10
C ARG A 400 -3.89 0.01 2.03
N VAL A 401 -5.16 0.39 1.95
CA VAL A 401 -6.24 -0.19 2.77
C VAL A 401 -6.40 -1.68 2.50
N LEU A 402 -6.19 -2.11 1.26
CA LEU A 402 -6.20 -3.52 0.88
C LEU A 402 -4.86 -4.23 1.11
N GLY A 403 -3.82 -3.51 1.55
CA GLY A 403 -2.47 -4.05 1.76
C GLY A 403 -1.69 -4.35 0.48
N LEU A 404 -2.10 -3.78 -0.66
CA LEU A 404 -1.51 -4.04 -1.97
C LEU A 404 -0.30 -3.13 -2.22
N LYS A 405 0.85 -3.73 -2.48
CA LYS A 405 2.10 -3.08 -2.89
C LYS A 405 2.15 -2.87 -4.39
N PHE A 406 1.68 -3.82 -5.20
CA PHE A 406 1.57 -3.65 -6.65
C PHE A 406 0.12 -3.83 -7.07
N ALA A 407 -0.51 -2.79 -7.61
CA ALA A 407 -1.93 -2.84 -7.95
C ALA A 407 -2.28 -1.89 -9.08
N VAL A 408 -3.43 -2.13 -9.69
CA VAL A 408 -4.10 -1.12 -10.52
C VAL A 408 -5.41 -0.74 -9.85
N VAL A 409 -5.52 0.53 -9.47
CA VAL A 409 -6.76 1.12 -8.94
C VAL A 409 -7.52 1.74 -10.10
N ASN A 410 -8.74 1.27 -10.34
CA ASN A 410 -9.65 1.87 -11.29
C ASN A 410 -10.57 2.88 -10.58
N PHE A 411 -10.67 4.09 -11.11
CA PHE A 411 -11.62 5.08 -10.63
C PHE A 411 -12.24 5.90 -11.77
N LEU A 412 -13.39 6.50 -11.49
CA LEU A 412 -14.08 7.45 -12.36
C LEU A 412 -14.02 8.85 -11.76
N ARG A 413 -13.88 9.85 -12.64
CA ARG A 413 -14.13 11.26 -12.27
C ARG A 413 -15.64 11.49 -12.23
N THR A 414 -16.12 12.10 -11.16
CA THR A 414 -17.51 12.55 -11.05
C THR A 414 -17.57 14.02 -10.66
N LYS A 415 -18.72 14.67 -10.84
CA LYS A 415 -18.97 16.03 -10.33
C LYS A 415 -18.70 16.16 -8.82
N ALA A 416 -18.92 15.09 -8.06
CA ALA A 416 -18.69 15.03 -6.61
C ALA A 416 -17.26 14.57 -6.24
N GLY A 417 -16.34 14.50 -7.20
CA GLY A 417 -14.97 14.02 -7.02
C GLY A 417 -14.75 12.58 -7.50
N PRO A 418 -13.51 12.07 -7.41
CA PRO A 418 -13.18 10.74 -7.91
C PRO A 418 -13.81 9.61 -7.07
N ARG A 419 -14.21 8.52 -7.74
CA ARG A 419 -14.90 7.35 -7.16
C ARG A 419 -14.16 6.07 -7.57
N VAL A 420 -13.63 5.33 -6.60
CA VAL A 420 -12.98 4.02 -6.84
C VAL A 420 -14.04 3.01 -7.29
N ILE A 421 -13.74 2.30 -8.38
CA ILE A 421 -14.61 1.27 -8.96
C ILE A 421 -14.12 -0.13 -8.62
N ASP A 422 -12.81 -0.36 -8.76
CA ASP A 422 -12.20 -1.66 -8.51
C ASP A 422 -10.70 -1.52 -8.22
N VAL A 423 -10.11 -2.52 -7.56
CA VAL A 423 -8.67 -2.58 -7.29
C VAL A 423 -8.14 -3.97 -7.65
N ASN A 424 -7.35 -4.05 -8.72
CA ASN A 424 -6.73 -5.28 -9.17
C ASN A 424 -5.37 -5.50 -8.48
N SER A 425 -5.21 -6.65 -7.81
CA SER A 425 -4.03 -7.02 -7.03
C SER A 425 -2.94 -7.76 -7.80
N SER A 426 -3.14 -8.08 -9.08
CA SER A 426 -2.16 -8.87 -9.83
C SER A 426 -2.12 -8.53 -11.33
N PRO A 427 -2.27 -7.26 -11.74
CA PRO A 427 -2.47 -6.88 -13.13
C PRO A 427 -1.35 -7.38 -14.04
N SER A 428 -1.67 -7.81 -15.26
CA SER A 428 -0.67 -7.86 -16.31
C SER A 428 -0.23 -6.43 -16.64
N PHE A 429 1.07 -6.25 -16.81
CA PHE A 429 1.64 -4.97 -17.20
C PHE A 429 2.03 -4.86 -18.67
N LYS A 430 1.81 -5.90 -19.50
CA LYS A 430 2.20 -5.89 -20.93
C LYS A 430 1.71 -4.65 -21.68
N ARG A 431 0.42 -4.37 -21.56
CA ARG A 431 -0.20 -3.22 -22.23
C ARG A 431 0.14 -1.90 -21.53
N ILE A 432 0.30 -1.94 -20.21
CA ILE A 432 0.70 -0.79 -19.42
C ILE A 432 2.08 -0.29 -19.86
N GLU A 433 3.08 -1.17 -19.99
CA GLU A 433 4.40 -0.84 -20.54
C GLU A 433 4.28 -0.31 -21.97
N LYS A 434 3.49 -0.97 -22.84
CA LYS A 434 3.30 -0.53 -24.23
C LYS A 434 2.73 0.89 -24.37
N ILE A 435 1.80 1.28 -23.49
CA ILE A 435 1.17 2.61 -23.53
C ILE A 435 2.03 3.66 -22.84
N SER A 436 2.67 3.28 -21.71
CA SER A 436 3.39 4.22 -20.87
C SER A 436 4.85 4.43 -21.27
N GLY A 437 5.45 3.50 -22.00
CA GLY A 437 6.88 3.46 -22.27
C GLY A 437 7.74 3.15 -21.04
N LEU A 438 7.14 2.84 -19.89
CA LEU A 438 7.85 2.52 -18.66
C LEU A 438 8.34 1.07 -18.66
N ASP A 439 9.49 0.83 -18.01
CA ASP A 439 10.00 -0.50 -17.71
C ASP A 439 9.52 -0.94 -16.32
N LEU A 440 8.29 -1.46 -16.25
CA LEU A 440 7.66 -1.95 -15.03
C LEU A 440 8.36 -3.21 -14.50
N GLY A 441 8.91 -4.04 -15.39
CA GLY A 441 9.74 -5.18 -14.98
C GLY A 441 10.92 -4.72 -14.11
N THR A 442 11.68 -3.72 -14.58
CA THR A 442 12.77 -3.09 -13.82
C THR A 442 12.27 -2.49 -12.51
N LEU A 443 11.20 -1.69 -12.52
CA LEU A 443 10.68 -1.06 -11.31
C LEU A 443 10.24 -2.07 -10.24
N ILE A 444 9.62 -3.19 -10.64
CA ILE A 444 9.20 -4.25 -9.71
C ILE A 444 10.42 -4.97 -9.13
N ILE A 445 11.43 -5.31 -9.95
CA ILE A 445 12.66 -5.94 -9.46
C ILE A 445 13.45 -4.99 -8.55
N ASP A 446 13.55 -3.71 -8.89
CA ASP A 446 14.10 -2.67 -8.01
C ASP A 446 13.38 -2.69 -6.66
N TYR A 447 12.05 -2.68 -6.67
CA TYR A 447 11.27 -2.70 -5.44
C TYR A 447 11.51 -3.98 -4.61
N LEU A 448 11.68 -5.15 -5.24
CA LEU A 448 12.08 -6.37 -4.55
C LEU A 448 13.48 -6.27 -3.94
N GLU A 449 14.46 -5.77 -4.67
CA GLU A 449 15.84 -5.55 -4.17
C GLU A 449 15.86 -4.59 -2.97
N HIS A 450 14.98 -3.59 -2.95
CA HIS A 450 14.91 -2.60 -1.88
C HIS A 450 14.20 -3.11 -0.62
N HIS A 451 13.26 -4.06 -0.73
CA HIS A 451 12.43 -4.44 0.41
C HIS A 451 12.55 -5.90 0.85
N ALA A 452 13.06 -6.78 0.00
CA ALA A 452 13.30 -8.18 0.37
C ALA A 452 14.53 -8.28 1.29
N ARG A 453 14.26 -8.45 2.59
CA ARG A 453 15.30 -8.73 3.59
C ARG A 453 15.33 -10.22 3.93
N PRO A 454 16.51 -10.80 4.21
CA PRO A 454 16.58 -12.13 4.81
C PRO A 454 15.90 -12.07 6.19
N ARG A 455 14.64 -12.53 6.29
CA ARG A 455 13.94 -12.64 7.56
C ARG A 455 14.13 -14.03 8.12
N LEU A 456 14.71 -14.23 9.30
CA LEU A 456 14.67 -15.55 9.92
C LEU A 456 13.21 -16.05 9.97
N PRO A 457 12.93 -17.35 9.75
CA PRO A 457 11.58 -17.88 9.84
C PRO A 457 10.97 -17.44 11.17
N LYS A 458 9.74 -16.93 11.16
CA LYS A 458 9.06 -16.64 12.43
C LYS A 458 8.99 -17.97 13.18
N ARG A 459 9.74 -18.11 14.28
CA ARG A 459 9.47 -19.19 15.23
C ARG A 459 8.00 -19.02 15.61
N VAL A 460 7.20 -20.04 15.38
CA VAL A 460 5.86 -20.11 15.98
C VAL A 460 6.12 -20.08 17.48
N ILE A 461 5.91 -18.93 18.10
CA ILE A 461 5.86 -18.83 19.55
C ILE A 461 4.65 -19.71 19.90
N GLY A 462 4.92 -20.85 20.52
CA GLY A 462 3.86 -21.72 21.02
C GLY A 462 2.93 -20.87 21.86
N TYR A 463 1.65 -20.86 21.52
CA TYR A 463 0.64 -20.44 22.47
C TYR A 463 0.74 -21.44 23.63
N SER A 464 1.27 -20.99 24.76
CA SER A 464 0.98 -21.64 26.04
C SER A 464 -0.53 -21.50 26.21
N ILE A 465 -1.24 -22.62 26.01
CA ILE A 465 -2.65 -22.76 26.39
C ILE A 465 -2.72 -22.88 27.90
#